data_AF-A0A7S2EDS2-F1
#
_entry.id   AF-A0A7S2EDS2-F1
#
_cell.length_a   1.000
_cell.length_b   1.000
_cell.length_c   1.000
_cell.angle_alpha   90.00
_cell.angle_beta   90.00
_cell.angle_gamma   90.00
#
_symmetry.space_group_name_H-M   'P 1'
#
loop_
_entity.id
_entity.type
_entity.pdbx_description
1 polymer ?
#
loop_
_entity_poly.entity_id
_entity_poly.type
_entity_poly.pdbx_seq_one_letter_code
_entity_poly.pdbx_strand_id
1 'polypeptide(L)'
;FNRSSSPDVIQSIVAHRRAALETTNDNGMTPLHAACLSNQSFSIAKTIVTKYPDAAIQVDVHGNVPAHYACSHGSSASLSLVRTLLEVDPQSAIMKNRHGYDPFDVAQSKPSTPKAVVNSLHLARDFKSLGPDSDAKAATLHK
;
A
#
# COMPACT_ATOMS: atom_id res chain seq x y z
N PHE A 1 12.54 -9.13 -11.62
CA PHE A 1 11.50 -10.06 -11.11
C PHE A 1 10.90 -10.82 -12.28
N ASN A 2 11.32 -12.07 -12.51
CA ASN A 2 10.83 -12.89 -13.63
C ASN A 2 9.45 -13.48 -13.30
N ARG A 3 8.54 -13.52 -14.29
CA ARG A 3 7.11 -13.89 -14.16
C ARG A 3 6.85 -15.39 -13.90
N SER A 4 7.86 -16.18 -13.56
CA SER A 4 7.76 -17.65 -13.39
C SER A 4 8.34 -18.18 -12.07
N SER A 5 8.72 -17.32 -11.14
CA SER A 5 9.28 -17.76 -9.86
C SER A 5 8.17 -18.31 -8.96
N SER A 6 8.22 -19.61 -8.68
CA SER A 6 7.32 -20.31 -7.77
C SER A 6 7.18 -19.53 -6.44
N PRO A 7 5.96 -19.43 -5.87
CA PRO A 7 5.70 -18.64 -4.67
C PRO A 7 6.62 -19.04 -3.50
N ASP A 8 7.01 -20.31 -3.41
CA ASP A 8 7.95 -20.84 -2.42
C ASP A 8 9.36 -20.24 -2.53
N VAL A 9 9.85 -20.01 -3.75
CA VAL A 9 11.18 -19.41 -3.98
C VAL A 9 11.15 -17.95 -3.55
N ILE A 10 10.06 -17.23 -3.90
CA ILE A 10 9.88 -15.85 -3.47
C ILE A 10 9.75 -15.77 -1.94
N GLN A 11 8.99 -16.68 -1.31
CA GLN A 11 8.89 -16.75 0.15
C GLN A 11 10.24 -17.02 0.80
N SER A 12 11.03 -17.96 0.28
CA SER A 12 12.34 -18.28 0.85
C SER A 12 13.32 -17.10 0.74
N ILE A 13 13.32 -16.38 -0.39
CA ILE A 13 14.14 -15.18 -0.58
C ILE A 13 13.72 -14.06 0.37
N VAL A 14 12.41 -13.79 0.47
CA VAL A 14 11.84 -12.81 1.40
C VAL A 14 12.15 -13.17 2.85
N ALA A 15 12.17 -14.46 3.19
CA ALA A 15 12.43 -14.93 4.55
C ALA A 15 13.91 -14.74 4.96
N HIS A 16 14.85 -14.97 4.06
CA HIS A 16 16.28 -15.05 4.38
C HIS A 16 17.11 -13.85 3.94
N ARG A 17 16.58 -12.94 3.12
CA ARG A 17 17.34 -11.81 2.57
C ARG A 17 16.60 -10.49 2.68
N ARG A 18 16.74 -9.79 3.82
CA ARG A 18 16.15 -8.46 4.04
C ARG A 18 16.56 -7.46 2.95
N ALA A 19 17.82 -7.47 2.51
CA ALA A 19 18.30 -6.59 1.44
C ALA A 19 17.53 -6.77 0.12
N ALA A 20 16.97 -7.96 -0.16
CA ALA A 20 16.12 -8.15 -1.34
C ALA A 20 14.73 -7.50 -1.21
N LEU A 21 14.30 -7.14 0.00
CA LEU A 21 13.05 -6.41 0.25
C LEU A 21 13.18 -4.92 -0.10
N GLU A 22 14.41 -4.40 -0.07
CA GLU A 22 14.75 -3.02 -0.41
C GLU A 22 15.10 -2.88 -1.89
N THR A 23 15.47 -3.96 -2.57
CA THR A 23 15.76 -3.91 -4.01
C THR A 23 14.49 -3.68 -4.82
N THR A 24 14.49 -2.60 -5.58
CA THR A 24 13.44 -2.27 -6.54
C THR A 24 13.74 -2.82 -7.94
N ASN A 25 12.71 -3.03 -8.74
CA ASN A 25 12.88 -3.27 -10.18
C ASN A 25 13.15 -1.95 -10.95
N ASP A 26 13.25 -2.04 -12.28
CA ASP A 26 13.49 -0.87 -13.16
C ASP A 26 12.41 0.21 -13.07
N ASN A 27 11.22 -0.14 -12.55
CA ASN A 27 10.11 0.77 -12.30
C ASN A 27 10.08 1.27 -10.85
N GLY A 28 11.14 1.08 -10.05
CA GLY A 28 11.14 1.46 -8.64
C GLY A 28 10.20 0.62 -7.77
N MET A 29 9.64 -0.47 -8.29
CA MET A 29 8.71 -1.30 -7.54
C MET A 29 9.47 -2.21 -6.59
N THR A 30 9.15 -2.09 -5.30
CA THR A 30 9.59 -3.05 -4.27
C THR A 30 8.91 -4.41 -4.44
N PRO A 31 9.40 -5.47 -3.79
CA PRO A 31 8.71 -6.76 -3.76
C PRO A 31 7.28 -6.67 -3.22
N LEU A 32 7.00 -5.71 -2.33
CA LEU A 32 5.64 -5.50 -1.82
C LEU A 32 4.70 -4.99 -2.91
N HIS A 33 5.14 -4.07 -3.75
CA HIS A 33 4.37 -3.64 -4.93
C HIS A 33 4.06 -4.83 -5.84
N ALA A 34 5.06 -5.67 -6.12
CA ALA A 34 4.87 -6.86 -6.95
C ALA A 34 3.90 -7.88 -6.32
N ALA A 35 3.95 -8.08 -5.00
CA ALA A 35 3.04 -8.95 -4.29
C ALA A 35 1.60 -8.40 -4.26
N CYS A 36 1.44 -7.07 -4.15
CA CYS A 36 0.14 -6.42 -4.26
C CYS A 36 -0.39 -6.43 -5.70
N LEU A 37 0.50 -6.36 -6.70
CA LEU A 37 0.16 -6.47 -8.12
C LEU A 37 -0.25 -7.89 -8.51
N SER A 38 0.27 -8.94 -7.88
CA SER A 38 -0.05 -10.32 -8.25
C SER A 38 -1.37 -10.82 -7.66
N ASN A 39 -1.89 -10.19 -6.60
CA ASN A 39 -3.12 -10.50 -5.85
C ASN A 39 -3.28 -11.96 -5.32
N GLN A 40 -2.43 -12.88 -5.77
CA GLN A 40 -2.36 -14.29 -5.40
C GLN A 40 -1.41 -14.52 -4.21
N SER A 41 -0.73 -13.46 -3.77
CA SER A 41 0.42 -13.56 -2.86
C SER A 41 0.19 -12.87 -1.52
N PHE A 42 -1.02 -12.95 -0.95
CA PHE A 42 -1.33 -12.35 0.37
C PHE A 42 -0.33 -12.80 1.45
N SER A 43 0.00 -14.09 1.52
CA SER A 43 0.98 -14.61 2.49
C SER A 43 2.37 -14.00 2.30
N ILE A 44 2.77 -13.73 1.05
CA ILE A 44 4.06 -13.09 0.74
C ILE A 44 4.01 -11.63 1.15
N ALA A 45 2.97 -10.89 0.75
CA ALA A 45 2.79 -9.50 1.13
C ALA A 45 2.79 -9.32 2.65
N LYS A 46 2.05 -10.18 3.38
CA LYS A 46 2.05 -10.19 4.85
C LYS A 46 3.45 -10.43 5.41
N THR A 47 4.19 -11.41 4.89
CA THR A 47 5.56 -11.69 5.34
C THR A 47 6.50 -10.52 5.08
N ILE A 48 6.40 -9.89 3.90
CA ILE A 48 7.20 -8.70 3.55
C ILE A 48 6.89 -7.58 4.53
N VAL A 49 5.62 -7.28 4.75
CA VAL A 49 5.16 -6.19 5.63
C VAL A 49 5.56 -6.43 7.09
N THR A 50 5.50 -7.67 7.58
CA THR A 50 5.99 -8.01 8.94
C THR A 50 7.50 -7.83 9.08
N LYS A 51 8.28 -8.18 8.04
CA LYS A 51 9.74 -8.05 8.10
C LYS A 51 10.21 -6.63 7.78
N TYR A 52 9.53 -5.94 6.89
CA TYR A 52 9.91 -4.65 6.33
C TYR A 52 8.67 -3.74 6.18
N PRO A 53 8.19 -3.17 7.29
CA PRO A 53 6.97 -2.36 7.32
C PRO A 53 7.09 -1.08 6.46
N ASP A 54 8.29 -0.49 6.39
CA ASP A 54 8.57 0.71 5.59
C ASP A 54 8.24 0.52 4.09
N ALA A 55 8.22 -0.71 3.58
CA ALA A 55 7.79 -0.98 2.21
C ALA A 55 6.34 -0.54 1.92
N ALA A 56 5.48 -0.43 2.94
CA ALA A 56 4.08 -0.03 2.78
C ALA A 56 3.92 1.43 2.32
N ILE A 57 4.91 2.28 2.59
CA ILE A 57 4.94 3.71 2.22
C ILE A 57 5.96 4.03 1.12
N GLN A 58 6.74 3.04 0.67
CA GLN A 58 7.62 3.24 -0.47
C GLN A 58 6.82 3.48 -1.74
N VAL A 59 7.33 4.39 -2.57
CA VAL A 59 6.71 4.76 -3.83
C VAL A 59 7.53 4.24 -5.01
N ASP A 60 6.83 3.80 -6.05
CA ASP A 60 7.45 3.46 -7.33
C ASP A 60 7.74 4.71 -8.20
N VAL A 61 8.19 4.50 -9.44
CA VAL A 61 8.44 5.61 -10.40
C VAL A 61 7.19 6.43 -10.76
N HIS A 62 6.00 5.89 -10.53
CA HIS A 62 4.72 6.57 -10.74
C HIS A 62 4.20 7.25 -9.46
N GLY A 63 4.93 7.15 -8.34
CA GLY A 63 4.48 7.64 -7.05
C GLY A 63 3.45 6.72 -6.37
N ASN A 64 3.18 5.54 -6.92
CA ASN A 64 2.25 4.61 -6.31
C ASN A 64 2.92 3.92 -5.12
N VAL A 65 2.24 3.91 -3.98
CA VAL A 65 2.48 2.96 -2.89
C VAL A 65 1.83 1.59 -3.16
N PRO A 66 2.22 0.49 -2.48
CA PRO A 66 1.64 -0.83 -2.69
C PRO A 66 0.11 -0.88 -2.54
N ALA A 67 -0.46 -0.02 -1.70
CA ALA A 67 -1.92 0.07 -1.52
C ALA A 67 -2.66 0.45 -2.81
N HIS A 68 -2.08 1.28 -3.70
CA HIS A 68 -2.67 1.59 -5.01
C HIS A 68 -2.85 0.33 -5.85
N TYR A 69 -1.83 -0.54 -5.87
CA TYR A 69 -1.87 -1.79 -6.62
C TYR A 69 -2.85 -2.80 -6.04
N ALA A 70 -2.93 -2.89 -4.71
CA ALA A 70 -3.93 -3.73 -4.05
C ALA A 70 -5.37 -3.32 -4.45
N CYS A 71 -5.61 -2.02 -4.65
CA CYS A 71 -6.91 -1.47 -5.06
C CYS A 71 -7.16 -1.53 -6.58
N SER A 72 -6.10 -1.64 -7.39
CA SER A 72 -6.21 -1.68 -8.86
C SER A 72 -6.89 -2.94 -9.41
N HIS A 73 -7.10 -3.96 -8.58
CA HIS A 73 -7.65 -5.27 -8.99
C HIS A 73 -9.18 -5.31 -9.14
N GLY A 74 -9.90 -4.23 -8.82
CA GLY A 74 -11.36 -4.21 -8.90
C GLY A 74 -12.00 -5.31 -8.06
N SER A 75 -12.81 -6.19 -8.65
CA SER A 75 -13.51 -7.29 -7.95
C SER A 75 -12.58 -8.28 -7.26
N SER A 76 -11.34 -8.40 -7.73
CA SER A 76 -10.37 -9.30 -7.12
C SER A 76 -9.58 -8.63 -5.99
N ALA A 77 -9.78 -7.33 -5.71
CA ALA A 77 -9.07 -6.65 -4.64
C ALA A 77 -9.28 -7.33 -3.29
N SER A 78 -8.20 -7.83 -2.72
CA SER A 78 -8.23 -8.53 -1.43
C SER A 78 -8.39 -7.54 -0.28
N LEU A 79 -9.55 -7.55 0.38
CA LEU A 79 -9.81 -6.75 1.58
C LEU A 79 -8.78 -7.01 2.67
N SER A 80 -8.42 -8.27 2.88
CA SER A 80 -7.44 -8.65 3.90
C SER A 80 -6.07 -8.03 3.61
N LEU A 81 -5.65 -8.01 2.33
CA LEU A 81 -4.39 -7.39 1.93
C LEU A 81 -4.40 -5.87 2.20
N VAL A 82 -5.47 -5.19 1.77
CA VAL A 82 -5.62 -3.74 1.98
C VAL A 82 -5.60 -3.43 3.47
N ARG A 83 -6.36 -4.17 4.29
CA ARG A 83 -6.35 -4.01 5.75
C ARG A 83 -4.97 -4.21 6.35
N THR A 84 -4.25 -5.26 5.96
CA THR A 84 -2.89 -5.50 6.46
C THR A 84 -1.93 -4.34 6.12
N LEU A 85 -2.05 -3.74 4.93
CA LEU A 85 -1.24 -2.56 4.56
C LEU A 85 -1.60 -1.35 5.43
N LEU A 86 -2.89 -1.12 5.65
CA LEU A 86 -3.41 -0.01 6.46
C LEU A 86 -3.09 -0.17 7.95
N GLU A 87 -3.10 -1.40 8.47
CA GLU A 87 -2.72 -1.73 9.85
C GLU A 87 -1.24 -1.45 10.12
N VAL A 88 -0.39 -1.59 9.11
CA VAL A 88 1.04 -1.30 9.24
C VAL A 88 1.32 0.18 9.12
N ASP A 89 0.76 0.83 8.11
CA ASP A 89 0.83 2.29 8.04
C ASP A 89 -0.46 2.89 7.43
N PRO A 90 -1.30 3.55 8.24
CA PRO A 90 -2.51 4.18 7.75
C PRO A 90 -2.22 5.39 6.85
N GLN A 91 -1.02 5.99 6.90
CA GLN A 91 -0.63 7.07 5.98
C GLN A 91 -0.64 6.60 4.52
N SER A 92 -0.40 5.32 4.26
CA SER A 92 -0.46 4.76 2.91
C SER A 92 -1.81 4.97 2.23
N ALA A 93 -2.91 5.08 3.00
CA ALA A 93 -4.28 5.30 2.51
C ALA A 93 -4.51 6.67 1.84
N ILE A 94 -3.65 7.64 2.14
CA ILE A 94 -3.82 9.04 1.72
C ILE A 94 -2.67 9.54 0.85
N MET A 95 -1.65 8.70 0.64
CA MET A 95 -0.52 9.05 -0.21
C MET A 95 -0.99 9.12 -1.65
N LYS A 96 -0.81 10.29 -2.26
CA LYS A 96 -1.17 10.51 -3.66
C LYS A 96 -0.01 10.12 -4.57
N ASN A 97 -0.34 9.39 -5.62
CA ASN A 97 0.61 9.13 -6.70
C ASN A 97 0.85 10.39 -7.56
N ARG A 98 1.69 10.27 -8.60
CA ARG A 98 1.99 11.39 -9.52
C ARG A 98 0.79 11.88 -10.32
N HIS A 99 -0.28 11.10 -10.40
CA HIS A 99 -1.54 11.50 -11.02
C HIS A 99 -2.46 12.24 -10.05
N GLY A 100 -2.08 12.37 -8.77
CA GLY A 100 -2.86 13.04 -7.74
C GLY A 100 -3.93 12.14 -7.10
N TYR A 101 -3.93 10.84 -7.41
CA TYR A 101 -4.87 9.87 -6.87
C TYR A 101 -4.30 9.16 -5.65
N ASP A 102 -5.11 9.03 -4.59
CA ASP A 102 -4.81 8.15 -3.48
C ASP A 102 -5.36 6.71 -3.74
N PRO A 103 -5.05 5.71 -2.90
CA PRO A 103 -5.60 4.36 -3.10
C PRO A 103 -7.13 4.30 -3.05
N PHE A 104 -7.79 5.20 -2.34
CA PHE A 104 -9.26 5.30 -2.31
C PHE A 104 -9.80 5.76 -3.66
N ASP A 105 -9.19 6.78 -4.28
CA ASP A 105 -9.55 7.26 -5.61
C ASP A 105 -9.34 6.15 -6.67
N VAL A 106 -8.25 5.39 -6.56
CA VAL A 106 -8.01 4.22 -7.43
C VAL A 106 -9.08 3.15 -7.22
N ALA A 107 -9.43 2.84 -5.97
CA ALA A 107 -10.48 1.88 -5.64
C ALA A 107 -11.86 2.32 -6.21
N GLN A 108 -12.19 3.61 -6.11
CA GLN A 108 -13.43 4.17 -6.65
C GLN A 108 -13.46 4.22 -8.18
N SER A 109 -12.30 4.43 -8.83
CA SER A 109 -12.20 4.43 -10.29
C SER A 109 -12.61 3.09 -10.92
N LYS A 110 -12.63 2.02 -10.12
CA LYS A 110 -13.01 0.67 -10.54
C LYS A 110 -14.43 0.36 -10.06
N PRO A 111 -15.42 0.23 -10.98
CA PRO A 111 -16.82 0.01 -10.61
C PRO A 111 -17.07 -1.34 -9.92
N SER A 112 -16.13 -2.28 -10.06
CA SER A 112 -16.20 -3.63 -9.51
C SER A 112 -15.48 -3.81 -8.16
N THR A 113 -14.87 -2.75 -7.60
CA THR A 113 -14.19 -2.86 -6.31
C THR A 113 -15.18 -3.18 -5.19
N PRO A 114 -14.88 -4.14 -4.31
CA PRO A 114 -15.72 -4.42 -3.15
C PRO A 114 -15.90 -3.17 -2.28
N LYS A 115 -17.15 -2.84 -1.96
CA LYS A 115 -17.48 -1.71 -1.07
C LYS A 115 -16.73 -1.77 0.26
N ALA A 116 -16.45 -2.97 0.76
CA ALA A 116 -15.67 -3.15 1.98
C ALA A 116 -14.24 -2.59 1.87
N VAL A 117 -13.59 -2.72 0.71
CA VAL A 117 -12.24 -2.17 0.45
C VAL A 117 -12.31 -0.64 0.44
N VAL A 118 -13.27 -0.09 -0.30
CA VAL A 118 -13.50 1.36 -0.38
C VAL A 118 -13.79 1.93 1.01
N ASN A 119 -14.65 1.28 1.80
CA ASN A 119 -14.97 1.68 3.17
C ASN A 119 -13.74 1.62 4.08
N SER A 120 -12.91 0.59 4.00
CA SER A 120 -11.69 0.50 4.81
C SER A 120 -10.70 1.64 4.50
N LEU A 121 -10.56 2.01 3.23
CA LEU A 121 -9.72 3.14 2.82
C LEU A 121 -10.32 4.49 3.24
N HIS A 122 -11.63 4.64 3.14
CA HIS A 122 -12.35 5.84 3.61
C HIS A 122 -12.15 6.05 5.12
N LEU A 123 -12.34 4.99 5.90
CA LEU A 123 -12.11 5.03 7.35
C LEU A 123 -10.65 5.37 7.67
N ALA A 124 -9.68 4.77 6.98
CA ALA A 124 -8.27 5.08 7.18
C ALA A 124 -7.92 6.54 6.83
N ARG A 125 -8.57 7.13 5.82
CA ARG A 125 -8.51 8.58 5.53
C ARG A 125 -9.01 9.41 6.70
N ASP A 126 -10.16 9.04 7.25
CA ASP A 126 -10.81 9.78 8.33
C ASP A 126 -10.08 9.64 9.67
N PHE A 127 -9.37 8.54 9.93
CA PHE A 127 -8.56 8.39 11.14
C PHE A 127 -7.45 9.46 11.25
N LYS A 128 -6.94 10.00 10.14
CA LYS A 128 -6.03 11.16 10.18
C LYS A 128 -6.74 12.46 10.55
N SER A 129 -8.05 12.58 10.28
CA SER A 129 -8.85 13.73 10.73
C SER A 129 -9.09 13.77 12.24
N LEU A 130 -8.84 12.64 12.94
CA LEU A 130 -9.04 12.49 14.38
C LEU A 130 -7.72 12.43 15.18
N GLY A 131 -6.57 12.62 14.54
CA GLY A 131 -5.30 12.88 15.23
C GLY A 131 -5.29 14.30 15.82
N PRO A 132 -4.67 14.53 17.00
CA PRO A 132 -4.90 15.69 17.87
C PRO A 132 -4.43 17.09 17.38
N ASP A 133 -4.23 17.29 16.07
CA ASP A 133 -3.66 18.52 15.51
C ASP A 133 -4.62 19.31 14.60
N SER A 134 -5.93 19.26 14.87
CA SER A 134 -6.89 20.13 14.19
C SER A 134 -7.00 21.55 14.78
N ASP A 135 -6.24 21.93 15.82
CA ASP A 135 -6.32 23.28 16.42
C ASP A 135 -5.00 23.84 17.02
N ALA A 136 -3.83 23.63 16.39
CA ALA A 136 -2.56 24.17 16.92
C ALA A 136 -1.67 24.98 15.96
N LYS A 137 -2.12 25.34 14.75
CA LYS A 137 -1.36 26.25 13.86
C LYS A 137 -2.20 27.33 13.16
N ALA A 138 -3.20 27.88 13.85
CA ALA A 138 -3.93 29.08 13.42
C ALA A 138 -3.87 30.27 14.41
N ALA A 139 -3.04 30.22 15.46
CA ALA A 139 -2.71 31.37 16.29
C ALA A 139 -1.21 31.34 16.57
N THR A 140 -0.39 32.16 15.91
CA THR A 140 -0.05 33.49 16.45
C THR A 140 0.47 34.36 15.31
N LEU A 141 -0.42 35.22 14.80
CA LEU A 141 -0.10 36.51 14.22
C LEU A 141 0.04 37.52 15.38
N HIS A 142 0.92 38.51 15.24
CA HIS A 142 1.36 39.54 16.21
C HIS A 142 2.33 39.03 17.30
N LYS A 143 3.55 39.56 17.40
CA LYS A 143 3.91 40.99 17.48
C LYS A 143 5.23 41.30 16.78
#